data_AF-A0A6A6SVU9-F1
#
_entry.id   AF-A0A6A6SVU9-F1
#
_cell.length_a   1.000
_cell.length_b   1.000
_cell.length_c   1.000
_cell.angle_alpha   90.00
_cell.angle_beta   90.00
_cell.angle_gamma   90.00
#
_symmetry.space_group_name_H-M   'P 1'
#
loop_
_entity.id
_entity.type
_entity.pdbx_description
1 polymer ?
#
loop_
_entity_poly.entity_id
_entity_poly.type
_entity_poly.pdbx_seq_one_letter_code
_entity_poly.pdbx_strand_id
1 'polypeptide(L)'
;MEVFTNGVLKSGLHRVIEAPGNQRAHDKYSVLIVARAEDSTLMKSSNSPLIPEDTEEQKNAPVETSIELGQQQLASQGPFRTHRALPTARGKIPRRFFS
;
A
#
# COMPACT_ATOMS: atom_id res chain seq x y z
N MET A 1 3.36 -3.97 -11.20
CA MET A 1 2.75 -4.53 -12.44
C MET A 1 2.25 -3.45 -13.36
N GLU A 2 1.58 -2.41 -12.86
CA GLU A 2 1.02 -1.34 -13.70
C GLU A 2 2.00 -0.73 -14.71
N VAL A 3 3.23 -0.43 -14.27
CA VAL A 3 4.32 0.06 -15.14
C VAL A 3 4.64 -0.92 -16.27
N PHE A 4 4.87 -2.19 -15.96
CA PHE A 4 5.22 -3.22 -16.95
C PHE A 4 4.12 -3.47 -17.98
N THR A 5 2.85 -3.25 -17.60
CA THR A 5 1.70 -3.49 -18.46
C THR A 5 1.15 -2.23 -19.12
N ASN A 6 1.90 -1.13 -19.09
CA ASN A 6 1.47 0.18 -19.58
C ASN A 6 0.03 0.53 -19.14
N GLY A 7 -0.27 0.36 -17.85
CA GLY A 7 -1.56 0.72 -17.30
C GLY A 7 -2.71 -0.28 -17.54
N VAL A 8 -2.51 -1.38 -18.26
CA VAL A 8 -3.55 -2.43 -18.44
C VAL A 8 -3.94 -3.05 -17.10
N LEU A 9 -2.96 -3.43 -16.28
CA LEU A 9 -3.20 -3.86 -14.91
C LEU A 9 -3.06 -2.67 -13.96
N LYS A 10 -4.11 -2.39 -13.17
CA LYS A 10 -4.12 -1.27 -12.23
C LYS A 10 -3.60 -1.67 -10.86
N SER A 11 -2.82 -0.79 -10.23
CA SER A 11 -2.49 -0.92 -8.81
C SER A 11 -3.70 -0.59 -7.95
N GLY A 12 -4.19 -1.57 -7.19
CA GLY A 12 -5.36 -1.40 -6.34
C GLY A 12 -5.05 -0.61 -5.07
N LEU A 13 -5.63 0.59 -4.95
CA LEU A 13 -5.60 1.34 -3.69
C LEU A 13 -6.55 0.67 -2.68
N HIS A 14 -5.99 0.18 -1.57
CA HIS A 14 -6.75 -0.49 -0.53
C HIS A 14 -6.41 0.10 0.85
N ARG A 15 -7.37 0.01 1.77
CA ARG A 15 -7.19 0.39 3.18
C ARG A 15 -7.85 -0.63 4.09
N VAL A 16 -7.25 -0.84 5.26
CA VAL A 16 -7.87 -1.67 6.29
C VAL A 16 -8.81 -0.81 7.12
N ILE A 17 -10.05 -1.25 7.27
CA ILE A 17 -11.06 -0.60 8.10
C ILE A 17 -11.24 -1.34 9.43
N GLU A 18 -11.84 -0.64 10.40
CA GLU A 18 -12.25 -1.21 11.69
C GLU A 18 -13.19 -2.41 11.48
N ALA A 19 -13.04 -3.46 12.30
CA ALA A 19 -13.87 -4.66 12.18
C ALA A 19 -15.35 -4.34 12.45
N PRO A 20 -16.28 -4.87 11.63
CA PRO A 20 -17.71 -4.63 11.81
C PRO A 20 -18.30 -5.50 12.93
N GLY A 21 -19.29 -4.95 13.65
CA GLY A 21 -20.13 -5.69 14.61
C GLY A 21 -19.34 -6.43 15.69
N ASN A 22 -19.74 -7.68 15.96
CA ASN A 22 -19.17 -8.51 17.03
C ASN A 22 -17.71 -8.89 16.77
N GLN A 23 -17.20 -8.76 15.53
CA GLN A 23 -15.79 -9.01 15.21
C GLN A 23 -14.85 -7.97 15.81
N ARG A 24 -15.38 -6.82 16.26
CA ARG A 24 -14.61 -5.74 16.90
C ARG A 24 -13.99 -6.15 18.24
N ALA A 25 -14.52 -7.19 18.90
CA ALA A 25 -14.00 -7.71 20.15
C ALA A 25 -12.76 -8.61 19.99
N HIS A 26 -12.35 -8.92 18.75
CA HIS A 26 -11.24 -9.82 18.46
C HIS A 26 -10.09 -9.08 17.78
N ASP A 27 -8.87 -9.52 18.07
CA ASP A 27 -7.67 -9.01 17.41
C ASP A 27 -7.61 -9.43 15.94
N LYS A 28 -7.09 -8.54 15.10
CA LYS A 28 -7.00 -8.74 13.65
C LYS A 28 -5.54 -8.94 13.26
N TYR A 29 -5.20 -10.16 12.84
CA TYR A 29 -3.88 -10.51 12.32
C TYR A 29 -3.94 -10.67 10.81
N SER A 30 -2.97 -10.09 10.10
CA SER A 30 -2.81 -10.29 8.66
C SER A 30 -1.33 -10.45 8.32
N VAL A 31 -1.03 -11.37 7.41
CA VAL A 31 0.31 -11.55 6.84
C VAL A 31 0.28 -11.04 5.42
N LEU A 32 1.17 -10.11 5.09
CA LEU A 32 1.34 -9.58 3.75
C LEU A 32 2.65 -10.12 3.16
N ILE A 33 2.55 -10.77 2.00
CA ILE A 33 3.71 -11.17 1.21
C ILE A 33 3.75 -10.24 0.01
N VAL A 34 4.83 -9.44 -0.10
CA VAL A 34 5.04 -8.51 -1.20
C VAL A 34 6.14 -9.07 -2.09
N ALA A 35 5.87 -9.12 -3.40
CA ALA A 35 6.88 -9.37 -4.42
C ALA A 35 7.21 -8.06 -5.13
N ARG A 36 8.51 -7.79 -5.27
CA ARG A 36 9.05 -6.67 -6.06
C ARG A 36 9.98 -7.20 -7.14
N ALA A 37 10.17 -6.40 -8.19
CA ALA A 37 11.21 -6.70 -9.18
C ALA A 37 12.60 -6.62 -8.53
N GLU A 38 13.58 -7.26 -9.19
CA GLU A 38 14.98 -7.15 -8.79
C GLU A 38 15.42 -5.67 -8.84
N ASP A 39 16.30 -5.26 -7.93
CA ASP A 39 16.66 -3.85 -7.76
C ASP A 39 17.19 -3.19 -9.04
N SER A 40 17.95 -3.94 -9.84
CA SER A 40 18.52 -3.49 -11.12
C SER A 40 17.52 -3.47 -12.28
N THR A 41 16.31 -4.01 -12.10
CA THR A 41 15.32 -4.13 -13.17
C THR A 41 14.84 -2.75 -13.60
N LEU A 42 14.89 -2.47 -14.90
CA LEU A 42 14.36 -1.24 -15.48
C LEU A 42 12.82 -1.24 -15.46
N MET A 43 12.24 -0.18 -14.88
CA MET A 43 10.80 -0.03 -14.71
C MET A 43 10.17 0.61 -15.94
N LYS A 44 10.05 -0.14 -17.04
CA LYS A 44 9.40 0.27 -18.30
C LYS A 44 8.37 -0.75 -18.78
N SER A 45 7.52 -0.39 -19.72
CA SER A 45 6.53 -1.31 -20.28
C SER A 45 7.20 -2.50 -21.00
N SER A 46 6.53 -3.64 -21.00
CA SER A 46 6.98 -4.85 -21.70
C SER A 46 6.47 -4.85 -23.14
N ASN A 47 7.31 -5.25 -24.09
CA ASN A 47 6.89 -5.41 -25.47
C ASN A 47 6.09 -6.72 -25.62
N SER A 48 4.78 -6.60 -25.78
CA SER A 48 3.86 -7.72 -25.94
C SER A 48 2.67 -7.29 -26.79
N PRO A 49 2.12 -8.16 -27.66
CA PRO A 49 0.93 -7.83 -28.45
C PRO A 49 -0.32 -7.54 -27.61
N LEU A 50 -0.31 -7.90 -26.33
CA LEU A 50 -1.40 -7.64 -25.38
C LEU A 50 -1.23 -6.33 -24.58
N ILE A 51 -0.08 -5.67 -24.71
CA ILE A 51 0.23 -4.43 -24.00
C ILE A 51 0.19 -3.29 -25.02
N PRO A 52 -0.60 -2.24 -24.79
CA PRO A 52 -0.62 -1.05 -25.64
C PRO A 52 0.76 -0.41 -25.73
N GLU A 53 1.09 0.15 -26.90
CA GLU A 53 2.32 0.91 -27.06
C GLU A 53 2.35 2.14 -26.17
N ASP A 54 3.55 2.50 -25.73
CA ASP A 54 3.81 3.71 -24.97
C ASP A 54 3.47 4.96 -25.80
N THR A 55 2.98 6.02 -25.16
CA THR A 55 2.85 7.33 -25.79
C THR A 55 4.23 7.96 -26.02
N GLU A 56 4.30 8.97 -26.89
CA GLU A 56 5.55 9.66 -27.17
C GLU A 56 6.17 10.32 -25.92
N GLU A 57 5.33 10.77 -24.98
CA GLU A 57 5.79 11.31 -23.69
C GLU A 57 6.40 10.20 -22.81
N GLN A 58 5.79 9.02 -22.78
CA GLN A 58 6.26 7.88 -22.01
C GLN A 58 7.58 7.32 -22.57
N LYS A 59 7.72 7.28 -23.91
CA LYS A 59 8.97 6.86 -24.58
C LYS A 59 10.15 7.78 -24.26
N ASN A 60 9.89 9.07 -24.08
CA ASN A 60 10.91 10.08 -23.79
C ASN A 60 11.16 10.27 -22.28
N ALA A 61 10.34 9.65 -21.42
CA ALA A 61 10.52 9.74 -19.98
C ALA A 61 11.79 8.99 -19.51
N PRO A 62 12.47 9.49 -18.46
CA PRO A 62 13.62 8.80 -17.90
C PRO A 62 13.20 7.43 -17.35
N VAL A 63 13.92 6.38 -17.76
CA VAL A 63 13.71 5.02 -17.28
C VAL A 63 14.53 4.81 -16.01
N GLU A 64 13.85 4.54 -14.90
CA GLU A 64 14.46 4.29 -13.61
C GLU A 64 14.55 2.79 -13.31
N THR A 65 15.46 2.41 -12.41
CA THR A 65 15.51 1.06 -11.85
C THR A 65 14.43 0.84 -10.79
N SER A 66 14.14 -0.43 -10.46
CA SER A 66 13.13 -0.77 -9.45
C SER A 66 13.48 -0.23 -8.06
N ILE A 67 14.77 -0.07 -7.74
CA ILE A 67 15.18 0.52 -6.47
C ILE A 67 14.96 2.02 -6.44
N GLU A 68 15.34 2.75 -7.49
CA GLU A 68 15.19 4.20 -7.60
C GLU A 68 13.72 4.61 -7.57
N LEU A 69 12.88 3.97 -8.39
CA LEU A 69 11.45 4.25 -8.41
C LEU A 69 10.80 3.97 -7.04
N GLY A 70 11.24 2.91 -6.36
CA GLY A 70 10.77 2.59 -5.01
C GLY A 70 11.15 3.66 -3.98
N GLN A 71 12.38 4.17 -4.04
CA GLN A 71 12.84 5.26 -3.18
C GLN A 71 12.08 6.56 -3.45
N GLN A 72 11.82 6.88 -4.72
CA GLN A 72 11.04 8.05 -5.12
C GLN A 72 9.59 7.96 -4.61
N GLN A 73 8.95 6.80 -4.74
CA GLN A 73 7.61 6.58 -4.21
C GLN A 73 7.54 6.76 -2.69
N LEU A 74 8.52 6.22 -1.95
CA LEU A 74 8.62 6.41 -0.51
C LEU A 74 8.81 7.88 -0.14
N ALA A 75 9.69 8.58 -0.84
CA ALA A 75 9.94 10.01 -0.62
C ALA A 75 8.71 10.89 -0.95
N SER A 76 7.89 10.46 -1.92
CA SER A 76 6.68 11.18 -2.31
C SER A 76 5.53 11.03 -1.30
N GLN A 77 5.59 10.04 -0.41
CA GLN A 77 4.56 9.86 0.61
C GLN A 77 4.67 10.97 1.67
N GLY A 78 3.61 11.76 1.80
CA GLY A 78 3.49 12.77 2.86
C GLY A 78 3.51 12.14 4.26
N PRO A 79 3.59 12.98 5.33
CA PRO A 79 3.61 12.46 6.70
C PRO A 79 2.38 11.60 6.97
N PHE A 80 2.60 10.37 7.48
CA PHE A 80 1.54 9.46 7.89
C PHE A 80 0.60 10.18 8.85
N ARG A 81 -0.60 10.52 8.36
CA ARG A 81 -1.62 11.19 9.15
C ARG A 81 -2.19 10.17 10.13
N THR A 82 -1.62 10.11 11.34
CA THR A 82 -2.18 9.33 12.44
C THR A 82 -3.52 9.95 12.84
N HIS A 83 -4.61 9.48 12.23
CA HIS A 83 -5.92 9.80 12.74
C HIS A 83 -6.15 9.02 14.02
N ARG A 84 -6.30 9.78 15.12
CA ARG A 84 -6.86 9.42 16.44
C ARG A 84 -5.83 9.05 17.52
N ALA A 85 -5.50 10.06 18.34
CA ALA A 85 -5.08 9.83 19.71
C ALA A 85 -6.14 8.95 20.40
N LEU A 86 -5.70 7.88 21.06
CA LEU A 86 -6.55 7.05 21.90
C LEU A 86 -7.21 7.96 22.97
N PRO A 87 -8.53 7.89 23.18
CA PRO A 87 -9.10 8.50 24.37
C PRO A 87 -8.51 7.77 25.58
N THR A 88 -7.79 8.52 26.42
CA THR A 88 -7.32 8.07 27.73
C THR A 88 -8.54 7.67 28.56
N ALA A 89 -8.93 6.39 28.50
CA ALA A 89 -9.99 5.85 29.32
C ALA A 89 -9.49 5.73 30.77
N ARG A 90 -9.51 6.83 31.53
CA ARG A 90 -9.60 6.77 32.99
C ARG A 90 -11.01 6.31 33.38
N GLY A 91 -11.33 5.05 33.06
CA GLY A 91 -12.50 4.36 33.58
C GLY A 91 -12.15 3.77 34.95
N LYS A 92 -12.73 4.34 36.02
CA LYS A 92 -12.69 3.75 37.36
C LYS A 92 -13.26 2.33 37.29
N ILE A 93 -12.44 1.35 37.66
CA ILE A 93 -12.86 -0.03 37.91
C ILE A 93 -13.84 -0.02 39.10
N PRO A 94 -15.12 -0.42 38.98
CA PRO A 94 -15.92 -0.70 40.15
C PRO A 94 -15.45 -2.05 40.71
N ARG A 95 -14.74 -2.00 41.83
CA ARG A 95 -14.53 -3.19 42.67
C ARG A 95 -15.88 -3.55 43.30
N ARG A 96 -16.30 -4.81 43.09
CA ARG A 96 -16.95 -5.73 44.04
C ARG A 96 -18.12 -6.48 43.40
N PHE A 97 -17.83 -7.72 43.00
CA PHE A 97 -18.66 -8.88 43.35
C PHE A 97 -17.92 -9.59 44.49
N PHE A 98 -18.59 -9.78 45.63
CA PHE A 98 -18.55 -11.02 46.43
C PHE A 98 -19.67 -10.92 47.48
N SER A 99 -20.56 -11.94 47.42
CA SER A 99 -21.63 -12.39 48.35
C SER A 99 -22.30 -11.38 49.26
#